data_AF-Q8KHJ5-F1
#
_entry.id   AF-Q8KHJ5-F1
#
_cell.length_a   1.000
_cell.length_b   1.000
_cell.length_c   1.000
_cell.angle_alpha   90.00
_cell.angle_beta   90.00
_cell.angle_gamma   90.00
#
_symmetry.space_group_name_H-M   'P 1'
#
loop_
_entity.id
_entity.type
_entity.pdbx_description
1 polymer ?
#
loop_
_entity_poly.entity_id
_entity_poly.type
_entity_poly.pdbx_seq_one_letter_code
_entity_poly.pdbx_strand_id
1 'polypeptide(L)'
;AAPVFAATAVPVDKEYITVQKDYKETLKKIQAGIVDKSISNIDIKYDGKLVSEYGISGTKVSELTDESVKFYNLVEAQLKNMDDGDTVEFIITYNTNNKFYSKAELEDLKTQLENKVVAAPATNGGNGAVMEGESGKAKSADRSITGSDVYDFVIVEDSVSGEWTLKAEPKKASELAALNAVYKFQTSFDDGTSTFAGATAFTVTNPTTQVVKSSKSLNLATSLANTTGQVGDLVTENIVPGTNKAVSVKIINAKETTIDIDSSTSTSAEDLAKKYVFDEDELSEIYKVLNSSKGYDGDKVKLVSGRYEVVLYPEGKRLTTKSASSNVDNSPVKLVLKADKVKDMKDYIDDLR
;
A
#
# COMPACT_ATOMS: atom_id res chain seq x y z
N ALA A 1 -3.00 36.43 22.39
CA ALA A 1 -2.62 35.03 22.65
C ALA A 1 -2.29 34.40 21.31
N ALA A 2 -1.13 33.75 21.18
CA ALA A 2 -0.86 32.89 20.03
C ALA A 2 -1.90 31.75 20.02
N PRO A 3 -2.35 31.25 18.85
CA PRO A 3 -3.23 30.10 18.81
C PRO A 3 -2.53 28.94 19.53
N VAL A 4 -3.22 28.33 20.50
CA VAL A 4 -2.78 27.06 21.07
C VAL A 4 -3.27 26.00 20.10
N PHE A 5 -2.41 25.63 19.17
CA PHE A 5 -2.63 24.57 18.20
C PHE A 5 -2.84 23.25 18.94
N ALA A 6 -4.01 22.65 18.77
CA ALA A 6 -4.36 21.41 19.43
C ALA A 6 -3.68 20.26 18.68
N ALA A 7 -2.86 19.48 19.40
CA ALA A 7 -2.24 18.27 18.86
C ALA A 7 -3.30 17.37 18.19
N THR A 8 -2.86 16.60 17.19
CA THR A 8 -3.67 15.64 16.45
C THR A 8 -4.59 14.85 17.40
N ALA A 9 -5.91 14.96 17.21
CA ALA A 9 -6.89 14.23 18.03
C ALA A 9 -6.91 12.71 17.75
N VAL A 10 -6.18 12.27 16.71
CA VAL A 10 -6.03 10.86 16.32
C VAL A 10 -4.76 10.31 16.98
N PRO A 11 -4.85 9.23 17.79
CA PRO A 11 -3.68 8.58 18.37
C PRO A 11 -2.67 8.14 17.31
N VAL A 12 -1.38 8.30 17.62
CA VAL A 12 -0.29 7.81 16.77
C VAL A 12 -0.17 6.30 16.99
N ASP A 13 -0.43 5.53 15.93
CA ASP A 13 -0.46 4.07 15.99
C ASP A 13 0.95 3.47 15.82
N LYS A 14 1.85 4.17 15.12
CA LYS A 14 3.22 3.71 14.83
C LYS A 14 4.16 4.89 14.59
N GLU A 15 5.42 4.74 15.01
CA GLU A 15 6.52 5.66 14.70
C GLU A 15 7.49 5.01 13.70
N TYR A 16 7.99 5.81 12.77
CA TYR A 16 9.04 5.47 11.83
C TYR A 16 10.17 6.49 11.95
N ILE A 17 11.41 6.01 12.06
CA ILE A 17 12.59 6.86 12.14
C ILE A 17 13.44 6.69 10.88
N THR A 18 13.91 7.79 10.31
CA THR A 18 14.82 7.84 9.17
C THR A 18 15.93 8.86 9.42
N VAL A 19 17.01 8.75 8.66
CA VAL A 19 18.15 9.66 8.78
C VAL A 19 18.05 10.80 7.76
N GLN A 20 18.65 11.94 8.10
CA GLN A 20 18.66 13.13 7.26
C GLN A 20 19.12 12.83 5.83
N LYS A 21 20.16 12.02 5.62
CA LYS A 21 20.64 11.70 4.26
C LYS A 21 19.54 11.12 3.33
N ASP A 22 18.51 10.48 3.92
CA ASP A 22 17.40 9.83 3.21
C ASP A 22 16.11 10.69 3.25
N TYR A 23 16.17 11.96 3.69
CA TYR A 23 14.98 12.80 3.84
C TYR A 23 14.23 12.97 2.52
N LYS A 24 14.94 13.04 1.38
CA LYS A 24 14.31 13.21 0.06
C LYS A 24 13.44 12.02 -0.31
N GLU A 25 13.89 10.80 -0.03
CA GLU A 25 13.09 9.59 -0.27
C GLU A 25 11.88 9.54 0.67
N THR A 26 12.07 9.98 1.91
CA THR A 26 11.00 10.06 2.91
C THR A 26 9.93 11.05 2.47
N LEU A 27 10.31 12.27 2.09
CA LEU A 27 9.39 13.29 1.56
C LEU A 27 8.68 12.80 0.31
N LYS A 28 9.36 12.10 -0.60
CA LYS A 28 8.74 11.54 -1.81
C LYS A 28 7.60 10.57 -1.49
N LYS A 29 7.75 9.73 -0.45
CA LYS A 29 6.68 8.83 0.01
C LYS A 29 5.51 9.59 0.62
N ILE A 30 5.78 10.62 1.42
CA ILE A 30 4.75 11.49 1.98
C ILE A 30 4.00 12.22 0.85
N GLN A 31 4.72 12.81 -0.10
CA GLN A 31 4.13 13.45 -1.28
C GLN A 31 3.25 12.49 -2.08
N ALA A 32 3.66 11.23 -2.27
CA ALA A 32 2.84 10.22 -2.92
C ALA A 32 1.51 9.99 -2.17
N GLY A 33 1.54 9.95 -0.83
CA GLY A 33 0.34 9.86 0.00
C GLY A 33 -0.56 11.10 -0.02
N ILE A 34 0.01 12.28 -0.27
CA ILE A 34 -0.76 13.51 -0.54
C ILE A 34 -1.46 13.39 -1.90
N VAL A 35 -0.71 13.05 -2.96
CA VAL A 35 -1.20 12.97 -4.34
C VAL A 35 -2.25 11.89 -4.51
N ASP A 36 -2.09 10.74 -3.85
CA ASP A 36 -3.07 9.67 -3.88
C ASP A 36 -4.26 9.90 -2.94
N LYS A 37 -4.32 11.04 -2.24
CA LYS A 37 -5.41 11.44 -1.33
C LYS A 37 -5.54 10.61 -0.06
N SER A 38 -4.59 9.71 0.23
CA SER A 38 -4.59 8.96 1.49
C SER A 38 -4.28 9.84 2.70
N ILE A 39 -3.45 10.89 2.55
CA ILE A 39 -3.07 11.82 3.62
C ILE A 39 -3.95 13.07 3.59
N SER A 40 -4.51 13.45 4.74
CA SER A 40 -5.37 14.64 4.88
C SER A 40 -4.75 15.77 5.69
N ASN A 41 -3.80 15.46 6.59
CA ASN A 41 -3.14 16.44 7.43
C ASN A 41 -1.74 15.97 7.83
N ILE A 42 -0.80 16.91 7.98
CA ILE A 42 0.54 16.65 8.50
C ILE A 42 0.88 17.69 9.56
N ASP A 43 1.01 17.27 10.82
CA ASP A 43 1.56 18.15 11.85
C ASP A 43 3.09 18.05 11.80
N ILE A 44 3.73 19.21 11.64
CA ILE A 44 5.17 19.32 11.46
C ILE A 44 5.76 19.83 12.75
N LYS A 45 6.69 19.07 13.33
CA LYS A 45 7.41 19.45 14.54
C LYS A 45 8.90 19.52 14.30
N TYR A 46 9.52 20.57 14.83
CA TYR A 46 10.98 20.67 14.91
C TYR A 46 11.38 20.54 16.37
N ASP A 47 12.25 19.58 16.68
CA ASP A 47 12.72 19.29 18.05
C ASP A 47 11.57 19.13 19.06
N GLY A 48 10.57 18.34 18.65
CA GLY A 48 9.35 18.06 19.42
C GLY A 48 8.36 19.22 19.52
N LYS A 49 8.66 20.41 18.99
CA LYS A 49 7.77 21.56 19.00
C LYS A 49 7.00 21.67 17.70
N LEU A 50 5.67 21.75 17.79
CA LEU A 50 4.80 21.98 16.64
C LEU A 50 5.10 23.34 16.01
N VAL A 51 5.45 23.34 14.73
CA VAL A 51 5.75 24.55 13.95
C VAL A 51 4.69 24.83 12.88
N SER A 52 3.98 23.80 12.41
CA SER A 52 2.94 23.95 11.39
C SER A 52 1.96 22.78 11.41
N GLU A 53 0.70 23.07 11.13
CA GLU A 53 -0.33 22.09 10.78
C GLU A 53 -0.60 22.24 9.28
N TYR A 54 -0.20 21.24 8.49
CA TYR A 54 -0.33 21.26 7.05
C TYR A 54 -1.58 20.50 6.62
N GLY A 55 -2.70 21.23 6.50
CA GLY A 55 -3.97 20.68 6.02
C GLY A 55 -3.99 20.53 4.50
N ILE A 56 -4.48 19.38 4.01
CA ILE A 56 -4.57 19.07 2.59
C ILE A 56 -6.04 19.10 2.16
N SER A 57 -6.39 20.06 1.30
CA SER A 57 -7.78 20.29 0.86
C SER A 57 -8.04 19.98 -0.62
N GLY A 58 -7.02 19.52 -1.36
CA GLY A 58 -7.15 19.20 -2.78
C GLY A 58 -8.14 18.05 -3.01
N THR A 59 -8.88 18.13 -4.12
CA THR A 59 -9.86 17.09 -4.50
C THR A 59 -9.51 16.40 -5.80
N LYS A 60 -8.61 17.01 -6.59
CA LYS A 60 -8.12 16.53 -7.87
C LYS A 60 -6.64 16.17 -7.78
N VAL A 61 -6.17 15.30 -8.67
CA VAL A 61 -4.76 14.90 -8.73
C VAL A 61 -3.83 16.10 -8.96
N SER A 62 -4.22 17.06 -9.82
CA SER A 62 -3.42 18.27 -10.05
C SER A 62 -3.32 19.16 -8.82
N GLU A 63 -4.44 19.40 -8.14
CA GLU A 63 -4.51 20.18 -6.90
C GLU A 63 -3.66 19.54 -5.79
N LEU A 64 -3.75 18.21 -5.64
CA LEU A 64 -2.96 17.47 -4.65
C LEU A 64 -1.48 17.40 -5.03
N THR A 65 -1.14 17.42 -6.32
CA THR A 65 0.24 17.55 -6.80
C THR A 65 0.82 18.89 -6.39
N ASP A 66 0.09 19.98 -6.59
CA ASP A 66 0.50 21.32 -6.15
C ASP A 66 0.67 21.38 -4.63
N GLU A 67 -0.26 20.81 -3.86
CA GLU A 67 -0.14 20.70 -2.39
C GLU A 67 1.09 19.88 -1.98
N SER A 68 1.40 18.78 -2.67
CA SER A 68 2.58 17.98 -2.37
C SER A 68 3.90 18.75 -2.59
N VAL A 69 3.94 19.64 -3.58
CA VAL A 69 5.10 20.48 -3.89
C VAL A 69 5.24 21.59 -2.84
N LYS A 70 4.12 22.21 -2.44
CA LYS A 70 4.11 23.21 -1.35
C LYS A 70 4.59 22.61 -0.03
N PHE A 71 4.12 21.42 0.33
CA PHE A 71 4.62 20.68 1.49
C PHE A 71 6.13 20.47 1.43
N TYR A 72 6.66 19.98 0.31
CA TYR A 72 8.10 19.78 0.14
C TYR A 72 8.90 21.07 0.34
N ASN A 73 8.48 22.16 -0.31
CA ASN A 73 9.15 23.46 -0.21
C ASN A 73 9.10 24.05 1.21
N LEU A 74 8.06 23.74 2.00
CA LEU A 74 7.93 24.19 3.38
C LEU A 74 9.01 23.59 4.29
N VAL A 75 9.41 22.34 4.05
CA VAL A 75 10.23 21.56 4.98
C VAL A 75 11.65 21.27 4.47
N GLU A 76 11.89 21.38 3.16
CA GLU A 76 13.17 21.05 2.53
C GLU A 76 14.33 21.83 3.15
N ALA A 77 14.17 23.15 3.33
CA ALA A 77 15.25 23.99 3.85
C ALA A 77 15.67 23.58 5.27
N GLN A 78 14.70 23.22 6.12
CA GLN A 78 15.00 22.72 7.47
C GLN A 78 15.70 21.37 7.40
N LEU A 79 15.15 20.41 6.66
CA LEU A 79 15.69 19.06 6.54
C LEU A 79 17.10 19.02 5.93
N LYS A 80 17.38 19.91 4.98
CA LYS A 80 18.70 20.00 4.34
C LYS A 80 19.79 20.52 5.27
N ASN A 81 19.44 21.40 6.21
CA ASN A 81 20.39 22.11 7.06
C ASN A 81 20.21 21.75 8.54
N MET A 82 19.78 20.51 8.83
CA MET A 82 19.68 20.02 10.20
C MET A 82 21.08 19.95 10.82
N ASP A 83 21.24 20.57 11.99
CA ASP A 83 22.43 20.41 12.80
C ASP A 83 22.42 19.03 13.48
N ASP A 84 23.57 18.64 14.02
CA ASP A 84 23.73 17.37 14.71
C ASP A 84 22.77 17.23 15.90
N GLY A 85 21.90 16.22 15.83
CA GLY A 85 20.89 15.95 16.84
C GLY A 85 19.57 16.71 16.69
N ASP A 86 19.43 17.55 15.68
CA ASP A 86 18.13 18.11 15.31
C ASP A 86 17.19 17.00 14.85
N THR A 87 15.90 17.24 15.05
CA THR A 87 14.84 16.34 14.62
C THR A 87 13.72 17.09 13.91
N VAL A 88 13.19 16.47 12.85
CA VAL A 88 11.97 16.91 12.17
C VAL A 88 10.99 15.76 12.20
N GLU A 89 9.83 15.96 12.80
CA GLU A 89 8.78 14.94 12.94
C GLU A 89 7.54 15.35 12.15
N PHE A 90 6.99 14.40 11.40
CA PHE A 90 5.72 14.50 10.68
C PHE A 90 4.70 13.58 11.33
N ILE A 91 3.67 14.13 11.96
CA ILE A 91 2.51 13.35 12.39
C ILE A 91 1.49 13.39 11.27
N ILE A 92 1.39 12.27 10.56
CA ILE A 92 0.62 12.14 9.32
C ILE A 92 -0.72 11.53 9.65
N THR A 93 -1.79 12.29 9.45
CA THR A 93 -3.16 11.77 9.50
C THR A 93 -3.57 11.24 8.13
N TYR A 94 -4.01 9.99 8.08
CA TYR A 94 -4.31 9.30 6.82
C TYR A 94 -5.55 8.40 6.90
N ASN A 95 -6.10 8.08 5.72
CA ASN A 95 -7.19 7.14 5.52
C ASN A 95 -7.06 6.48 4.15
N THR A 96 -6.70 5.20 4.13
CA THR A 96 -6.49 4.44 2.90
C THR A 96 -7.77 4.22 2.09
N ASN A 97 -8.95 4.38 2.70
CA ASN A 97 -10.23 4.27 2.00
C ASN A 97 -10.54 5.50 1.13
N ASN A 98 -9.80 6.61 1.31
CA ASN A 98 -9.96 7.81 0.49
C ASN A 98 -9.03 7.83 -0.73
N LYS A 99 -8.17 6.82 -0.86
CA LYS A 99 -7.08 6.77 -1.82
C LYS A 99 -7.58 6.69 -3.27
N PHE A 100 -6.93 7.39 -4.20
CA PHE A 100 -7.04 7.14 -5.63
C PHE A 100 -6.42 5.80 -6.00
N TYR A 101 -7.09 5.06 -6.88
CA TYR A 101 -6.49 3.88 -7.47
C TYR A 101 -5.27 4.27 -8.32
N SER A 102 -4.17 3.57 -8.12
CA SER A 102 -3.07 3.58 -9.06
C SER A 102 -3.46 2.82 -10.33
N LYS A 103 -2.80 3.16 -11.45
CA LYS A 103 -3.00 2.46 -12.71
C LYS A 103 -2.73 0.96 -12.58
N ALA A 104 -1.70 0.56 -11.83
CA ALA A 104 -1.35 -0.84 -11.61
C ALA A 104 -2.45 -1.62 -10.85
N GLU A 105 -3.05 -1.02 -9.82
CA GLU A 105 -4.18 -1.61 -9.09
C GLU A 105 -5.37 -1.85 -10.04
N LEU A 106 -5.65 -0.91 -10.95
CA LEU A 106 -6.73 -1.09 -11.92
C LEU A 106 -6.41 -2.12 -13.01
N GLU A 107 -5.15 -2.23 -13.46
CA GLU A 107 -4.75 -3.26 -14.43
C GLU A 107 -4.87 -4.68 -13.83
N ASP A 108 -4.61 -4.84 -12.53
CA ASP A 108 -4.86 -6.09 -11.83
C ASP A 108 -6.36 -6.44 -11.80
N LEU A 109 -7.22 -5.49 -11.40
CA LEU A 109 -8.67 -5.68 -11.43
C LEU A 109 -9.20 -5.97 -12.84
N LYS A 110 -8.67 -5.27 -13.85
CA LYS A 110 -8.98 -5.51 -15.25
C LYS A 110 -8.61 -6.93 -15.66
N THR A 111 -7.42 -7.40 -15.33
CA THR A 111 -6.98 -8.77 -15.62
C THR A 111 -7.91 -9.81 -14.97
N GLN A 112 -8.34 -9.57 -13.74
CA GLN A 112 -9.30 -10.44 -13.05
C GLN A 112 -10.67 -10.46 -13.74
N LEU A 113 -11.15 -9.31 -14.23
CA LEU A 113 -12.41 -9.19 -14.95
C LEU A 113 -12.35 -9.83 -16.35
N GLU A 114 -11.27 -9.61 -17.10
CA GLU A 114 -11.03 -10.21 -18.42
C GLU A 114 -11.07 -11.74 -18.36
N ASN A 115 -10.47 -12.32 -17.31
CA ASN A 115 -10.40 -13.78 -17.12
C ASN A 115 -11.61 -14.36 -16.38
N LYS A 116 -12.53 -13.52 -15.87
CA LYS A 116 -13.69 -14.01 -15.13
C LYS A 116 -14.58 -14.84 -16.05
N VAL A 117 -14.86 -16.09 -15.68
CA VAL A 117 -15.80 -16.95 -16.40
C VAL A 117 -17.23 -16.44 -16.23
N VAL A 118 -17.87 -16.06 -17.33
CA VAL A 118 -19.28 -15.63 -17.37
C VAL A 118 -20.21 -16.77 -17.80
N ALA A 119 -19.69 -17.76 -18.52
CA ALA A 119 -20.38 -19.03 -18.76
C ALA A 119 -19.37 -20.15 -18.94
N ALA A 120 -19.39 -21.15 -18.07
CA ALA A 120 -18.65 -22.39 -18.29
C ALA A 120 -19.32 -23.22 -19.40
N PRO A 121 -18.60 -24.15 -20.05
CA PRO A 121 -19.21 -25.12 -20.96
C PRO A 121 -20.40 -25.84 -20.31
N ALA A 122 -21.48 -26.01 -21.06
CA ALA A 122 -22.65 -26.71 -20.56
C ALA A 122 -22.35 -28.19 -20.29
N THR A 123 -22.90 -28.71 -19.20
CA THR A 123 -22.92 -30.15 -18.89
C THR A 123 -24.32 -30.71 -19.15
N ASN A 124 -24.44 -32.01 -19.38
CA ASN A 124 -25.73 -32.63 -19.62
C ASN A 124 -26.69 -32.41 -18.42
N GLY A 125 -27.90 -31.92 -18.68
CA GLY A 125 -28.87 -31.44 -17.70
C GLY A 125 -28.57 -30.08 -17.07
N GLY A 126 -27.42 -29.47 -17.37
CA GLY A 126 -26.93 -28.23 -16.78
C GLY A 126 -27.09 -26.99 -17.68
N ASN A 127 -26.81 -25.82 -17.12
CA ASN A 127 -26.76 -24.57 -17.87
C ASN A 127 -25.32 -24.25 -18.26
N GLY A 128 -25.11 -23.63 -19.42
CA GLY A 128 -23.77 -23.16 -19.81
C GLY A 128 -23.64 -22.77 -21.28
N ALA A 129 -22.40 -22.56 -21.69
CA ALA A 129 -22.05 -22.25 -23.06
C ALA A 129 -22.09 -23.51 -23.94
N VAL A 130 -22.68 -23.37 -25.11
CA VAL A 130 -22.76 -24.38 -26.17
C VAL A 130 -22.24 -23.82 -27.48
N MET A 131 -21.82 -24.70 -28.37
CA MET A 131 -21.45 -24.39 -29.75
C MET A 131 -22.20 -25.30 -30.73
N GLU A 132 -22.12 -25.02 -32.02
CA GLU A 132 -22.73 -25.87 -33.04
C GLU A 132 -21.97 -27.20 -33.19
N GLY A 133 -22.73 -28.30 -33.17
CA GLY A 133 -22.28 -29.66 -33.42
C GLY A 133 -22.84 -30.19 -34.75
N GLU A 134 -22.83 -31.51 -34.90
CA GLU A 134 -23.32 -32.16 -36.13
C GLU A 134 -24.81 -31.91 -36.34
N SER A 135 -25.20 -31.73 -37.61
CA SER A 135 -26.60 -31.55 -38.02
C SER A 135 -27.35 -30.41 -37.29
N GLY A 136 -26.64 -29.35 -36.88
CA GLY A 136 -27.23 -28.17 -36.21
C GLY A 136 -27.62 -28.40 -34.74
N LYS A 137 -27.22 -29.53 -34.16
CA LYS A 137 -27.37 -29.79 -32.73
C LYS A 137 -26.42 -28.91 -31.93
N ALA A 138 -26.81 -28.57 -30.71
CA ALA A 138 -25.90 -27.94 -29.76
C ALA A 138 -25.00 -29.02 -29.16
N LYS A 139 -23.72 -28.70 -28.98
CA LYS A 139 -22.78 -29.47 -28.15
C LYS A 139 -22.16 -28.55 -27.10
N SER A 140 -21.57 -29.13 -26.05
CA SER A 140 -20.82 -28.35 -25.06
C SER A 140 -19.74 -27.51 -25.74
N ALA A 141 -19.56 -26.26 -25.28
CA ALA A 141 -18.50 -25.41 -25.78
C ALA A 141 -17.11 -26.01 -25.48
N ASP A 142 -16.16 -25.79 -26.37
CA ASP A 142 -14.76 -26.22 -26.19
C ASP A 142 -13.97 -25.36 -25.19
N ARG A 143 -14.54 -24.23 -24.76
CA ARG A 143 -13.99 -23.33 -23.75
C ARG A 143 -15.07 -22.59 -22.97
N SER A 144 -14.69 -22.06 -21.82
CA SER A 144 -15.49 -21.06 -21.11
C SER A 144 -15.56 -19.75 -21.88
N ILE A 145 -16.69 -19.06 -21.72
CA ILE A 145 -16.85 -17.66 -22.11
C ILE A 145 -16.42 -16.80 -20.93
N THR A 146 -15.53 -15.84 -21.18
CA THR A 146 -14.95 -14.96 -20.16
C THR A 146 -15.44 -13.52 -20.33
N GLY A 147 -15.13 -12.65 -19.36
CA GLY A 147 -15.50 -11.24 -19.42
C GLY A 147 -14.97 -10.54 -20.68
N SER A 148 -13.75 -10.87 -21.11
CA SER A 148 -13.12 -10.32 -22.33
C SER A 148 -13.82 -10.70 -23.65
N ASP A 149 -14.63 -11.77 -23.66
CA ASP A 149 -15.42 -12.15 -24.84
C ASP A 149 -16.59 -11.18 -25.09
N VAL A 150 -17.06 -10.50 -24.03
CA VAL A 150 -18.31 -9.70 -24.06
C VAL A 150 -18.11 -8.23 -23.70
N TYR A 151 -17.01 -7.87 -23.03
CA TYR A 151 -16.63 -6.50 -22.71
C TYR A 151 -15.18 -6.17 -23.10
N ASP A 152 -14.93 -4.91 -23.42
CA ASP A 152 -13.63 -4.25 -23.34
C ASP A 152 -13.50 -3.53 -22.00
N PHE A 153 -12.48 -3.86 -21.22
CA PHE A 153 -12.21 -3.20 -19.94
C PHE A 153 -11.23 -2.05 -20.15
N VAL A 154 -11.68 -0.83 -19.88
CA VAL A 154 -10.96 0.39 -20.24
C VAL A 154 -10.52 1.12 -18.98
N ILE A 155 -9.22 1.39 -18.91
CA ILE A 155 -8.63 2.25 -17.89
C ILE A 155 -8.35 3.61 -18.50
N VAL A 156 -9.01 4.64 -17.96
CA VAL A 156 -8.85 6.02 -18.42
C VAL A 156 -8.71 6.97 -17.24
N GLU A 157 -8.00 8.06 -17.47
CA GLU A 157 -7.97 9.17 -16.54
C GLU A 157 -9.28 9.95 -16.64
N ASP A 158 -9.93 10.21 -15.50
CA ASP A 158 -11.12 11.05 -15.42
C ASP A 158 -10.73 12.51 -15.70
N SER A 159 -11.33 13.12 -16.71
CA SER A 159 -10.92 14.45 -17.19
C SER A 159 -11.20 15.59 -16.21
N VAL A 160 -11.99 15.35 -15.15
CA VAL A 160 -12.35 16.36 -14.15
C VAL A 160 -11.46 16.25 -12.92
N SER A 161 -11.25 15.04 -12.42
CA SER A 161 -10.51 14.75 -11.18
C SER A 161 -9.04 14.39 -11.42
N GLY A 162 -8.69 13.91 -12.61
CA GLY A 162 -7.38 13.34 -12.93
C GLY A 162 -7.15 11.94 -12.33
N GLU A 163 -8.15 11.34 -11.67
CA GLU A 163 -7.99 10.00 -11.09
C GLU A 163 -8.08 8.93 -12.19
N TRP A 164 -7.34 7.83 -12.04
CA TRP A 164 -7.54 6.67 -12.90
C TRP A 164 -8.83 5.97 -12.56
N THR A 165 -9.57 5.57 -13.59
CA THR A 165 -10.85 4.88 -13.46
C THR A 165 -10.88 3.63 -14.33
N LEU A 166 -11.66 2.64 -13.92
CA LEU A 166 -11.91 1.42 -14.69
C LEU A 166 -13.41 1.29 -14.98
N LYS A 167 -13.73 1.03 -16.24
CA LYS A 167 -15.09 0.77 -16.74
C LYS A 167 -15.10 -0.44 -17.66
N ALA A 168 -16.26 -1.07 -17.78
CA ALA A 168 -16.53 -2.05 -18.83
C ALA A 168 -17.24 -1.34 -19.99
N GLU A 169 -16.88 -1.66 -21.23
CA GLU A 169 -17.56 -1.21 -22.45
C GLU A 169 -18.01 -2.45 -23.22
N PRO A 170 -19.26 -2.55 -23.70
CA PRO A 170 -19.70 -3.71 -24.45
C PRO A 170 -18.84 -3.88 -25.68
N LYS A 171 -18.53 -5.14 -26.00
CA LYS A 171 -18.08 -5.46 -27.35
C LYS A 171 -19.09 -4.92 -28.36
N LYS A 172 -18.60 -4.43 -29.50
CA LYS A 172 -19.47 -3.88 -30.53
C LYS A 172 -20.46 -4.93 -30.98
N ALA A 173 -21.63 -4.51 -31.47
CA ALA A 173 -22.68 -5.42 -31.93
C ALA A 173 -22.17 -6.47 -32.94
N SER A 174 -21.22 -6.11 -33.82
CA SER A 174 -20.60 -7.03 -34.77
C SER A 174 -19.71 -8.09 -34.11
N GLU A 175 -19.01 -7.73 -33.03
CA GLU A 175 -18.13 -8.66 -32.28
C GLU A 175 -18.97 -9.63 -31.45
N LEU A 176 -20.03 -9.14 -30.79
CA LEU A 176 -21.00 -10.01 -30.11
C LEU A 176 -21.74 -10.90 -31.10
N ALA A 177 -22.06 -10.42 -32.31
CA ALA A 177 -22.64 -11.26 -33.35
C ALA A 177 -21.68 -12.37 -33.80
N ALA A 178 -20.38 -12.06 -33.93
CA ALA A 178 -19.36 -13.04 -34.26
C ALA A 178 -19.18 -14.09 -33.14
N LEU A 179 -19.20 -13.67 -31.87
CA LEU A 179 -19.25 -14.59 -30.72
C LEU A 179 -20.48 -15.50 -30.81
N ASN A 180 -21.66 -14.92 -31.02
CA ASN A 180 -22.94 -15.62 -31.06
C ASN A 180 -23.14 -16.54 -32.27
N ALA A 181 -22.35 -16.37 -33.31
CA ALA A 181 -22.28 -17.29 -34.44
C ALA A 181 -21.59 -18.61 -34.06
N VAL A 182 -20.72 -18.60 -33.04
CA VAL A 182 -19.94 -19.76 -32.61
C VAL A 182 -20.43 -20.32 -31.27
N TYR A 183 -20.73 -19.44 -30.31
CA TYR A 183 -21.10 -19.80 -28.94
C TYR A 183 -22.40 -19.14 -28.53
N LYS A 184 -23.24 -19.89 -27.82
CA LYS A 184 -24.50 -19.40 -27.23
C LYS A 184 -24.68 -19.97 -25.84
N PHE A 185 -25.65 -19.46 -25.10
CA PHE A 185 -26.05 -19.97 -23.79
C PHE A 185 -27.23 -20.92 -23.91
N GLN A 186 -27.15 -22.07 -23.25
CA GLN A 186 -28.23 -23.04 -23.16
C GLN A 186 -28.63 -23.24 -21.71
N THR A 187 -29.95 -23.26 -21.46
CA THR A 187 -30.51 -23.75 -20.20
C THR A 187 -30.91 -25.21 -20.36
N SER A 188 -30.71 -26.02 -19.31
CA SER A 188 -31.03 -27.45 -19.30
C SER A 188 -30.51 -28.17 -20.56
N PHE A 189 -29.22 -28.02 -20.85
CA PHE A 189 -28.57 -28.59 -22.03
C PHE A 189 -28.72 -30.12 -22.03
N ASP A 190 -29.33 -30.67 -23.07
CA ASP A 190 -29.41 -32.10 -23.34
C ASP A 190 -28.64 -32.45 -24.60
N ASP A 191 -27.60 -33.28 -24.46
CA ASP A 191 -26.69 -33.67 -25.54
C ASP A 191 -27.41 -34.53 -26.59
N GLY A 192 -27.21 -34.22 -27.87
CA GLY A 192 -27.91 -34.85 -28.99
C GLY A 192 -29.36 -34.37 -29.24
N THR A 193 -30.02 -33.79 -28.23
CA THR A 193 -31.40 -33.27 -28.38
C THR A 193 -31.42 -31.77 -28.70
N SER A 194 -30.70 -30.98 -27.89
CA SER A 194 -30.69 -29.50 -27.94
C SER A 194 -30.22 -28.99 -29.32
N THR A 195 -30.77 -27.87 -29.79
CA THR A 195 -30.38 -27.27 -31.09
C THR A 195 -29.63 -25.96 -30.87
N PHE A 196 -28.58 -25.72 -31.66
CA PHE A 196 -27.81 -24.48 -31.55
C PHE A 196 -28.63 -23.25 -32.00
N ALA A 197 -29.58 -23.44 -32.92
CA ALA A 197 -30.53 -22.41 -33.31
C ALA A 197 -31.48 -21.99 -32.17
N GLY A 198 -31.82 -22.92 -31.27
CA GLY A 198 -32.68 -22.66 -30.10
C GLY A 198 -31.96 -22.12 -28.87
N ALA A 199 -30.62 -22.14 -28.87
CA ALA A 199 -29.82 -21.58 -27.79
C ALA A 199 -29.90 -20.04 -27.77
N THR A 200 -29.73 -19.45 -26.59
CA THR A 200 -29.85 -18.02 -26.35
C THR A 200 -28.54 -17.31 -26.68
N ALA A 201 -28.60 -16.25 -27.49
CA ALA A 201 -27.43 -15.42 -27.76
C ALA A 201 -26.96 -14.72 -26.47
N PHE A 202 -25.65 -14.62 -26.30
CA PHE A 202 -25.05 -13.75 -25.30
C PHE A 202 -25.40 -12.29 -25.59
N THR A 203 -25.93 -11.62 -24.57
CA THR A 203 -26.23 -10.19 -24.61
C THR A 203 -25.61 -9.51 -23.39
N VAL A 204 -25.35 -8.22 -23.52
CA VAL A 204 -24.81 -7.39 -22.44
C VAL A 204 -25.71 -6.19 -22.25
N THR A 205 -25.84 -5.76 -20.99
CA THR A 205 -26.61 -4.57 -20.66
C THR A 205 -25.68 -3.37 -20.73
N ASN A 206 -26.08 -2.27 -21.40
CA ASN A 206 -25.21 -1.11 -21.63
C ASN A 206 -24.57 -0.58 -20.32
N PRO A 207 -23.23 -0.61 -20.19
CA PRO A 207 -22.49 -0.17 -19.03
C PRO A 207 -22.23 1.32 -19.16
N THR A 208 -23.10 2.14 -18.58
CA THR A 208 -22.90 3.59 -18.67
C THR A 208 -22.87 4.29 -17.31
N THR A 209 -22.98 3.56 -16.19
CA THR A 209 -23.01 4.18 -14.86
C THR A 209 -22.05 3.59 -13.82
N GLN A 210 -21.50 2.40 -14.06
CA GLN A 210 -20.62 1.74 -13.09
C GLN A 210 -19.16 1.98 -13.46
N VAL A 211 -18.47 2.66 -12.55
CA VAL A 211 -17.06 3.04 -12.70
C VAL A 211 -16.37 2.75 -11.38
N VAL A 212 -15.29 1.98 -11.43
CA VAL A 212 -14.40 1.76 -10.29
C VAL A 212 -13.48 2.97 -10.18
N LYS A 213 -13.49 3.61 -9.00
CA LYS A 213 -12.76 4.85 -8.69
C LYS A 213 -12.65 5.06 -7.18
N SER A 214 -11.95 6.07 -6.67
CA SER A 214 -11.66 6.21 -5.22
C SER A 214 -12.85 6.11 -4.24
N SER A 215 -14.07 6.44 -4.67
CA SER A 215 -15.27 6.31 -3.84
C SER A 215 -16.04 5.00 -4.02
N LYS A 216 -15.56 4.12 -4.91
CA LYS A 216 -16.24 2.93 -5.39
C LYS A 216 -15.30 1.74 -5.56
N SER A 217 -15.50 0.69 -4.76
CA SER A 217 -14.80 -0.59 -4.92
C SER A 217 -15.54 -1.50 -5.90
N LEU A 218 -14.80 -2.42 -6.53
CA LEU A 218 -15.35 -3.47 -7.38
C LEU A 218 -15.80 -4.67 -6.53
N ASN A 219 -17.06 -5.09 -6.67
CA ASN A 219 -17.50 -6.40 -6.22
C ASN A 219 -17.31 -7.41 -7.36
N LEU A 220 -16.13 -8.04 -7.40
CA LEU A 220 -15.79 -8.98 -8.46
C LEU A 220 -16.70 -10.21 -8.47
N ALA A 221 -17.20 -10.66 -7.30
CA ALA A 221 -18.00 -11.88 -7.19
C ALA A 221 -19.30 -11.78 -7.99
N THR A 222 -20.00 -10.66 -7.85
CA THR A 222 -21.32 -10.42 -8.48
C THR A 222 -21.24 -9.64 -9.80
N SER A 223 -20.09 -9.01 -10.10
CA SER A 223 -19.86 -8.39 -11.41
C SER A 223 -19.99 -9.42 -12.54
N LEU A 224 -20.50 -9.00 -13.70
CA LEU A 224 -20.65 -9.85 -14.89
C LEU A 224 -21.49 -11.12 -14.67
N ALA A 225 -22.41 -11.10 -13.71
CA ALA A 225 -23.30 -12.23 -13.47
C ALA A 225 -24.12 -12.54 -14.74
N ASN A 226 -24.15 -13.82 -15.13
CA ASN A 226 -24.90 -14.27 -16.30
C ASN A 226 -26.26 -14.81 -15.87
N THR A 227 -27.32 -14.19 -16.39
CA THR A 227 -28.69 -14.65 -16.26
C THR A 227 -29.19 -15.10 -17.63
N THR A 228 -29.16 -16.41 -17.88
CA THR A 228 -29.70 -17.01 -19.11
C THR A 228 -29.16 -16.43 -20.41
N GLY A 229 -27.85 -16.17 -20.48
CA GLY A 229 -27.18 -15.56 -21.63
C GLY A 229 -27.06 -14.04 -21.56
N GLN A 230 -27.78 -13.38 -20.64
CA GLN A 230 -27.60 -11.96 -20.37
C GLN A 230 -26.49 -11.75 -19.33
N VAL A 231 -25.37 -11.19 -19.76
CA VAL A 231 -24.24 -10.86 -18.88
C VAL A 231 -24.41 -9.45 -18.33
N GLY A 232 -24.38 -9.33 -17.01
CA GLY A 232 -24.47 -8.06 -16.28
C GLY A 232 -23.24 -7.16 -16.45
N ASP A 233 -23.34 -5.94 -15.93
CA ASP A 233 -22.24 -4.96 -15.85
C ASP A 233 -21.33 -5.23 -14.63
N LEU A 234 -20.35 -4.37 -14.40
CA LEU A 234 -19.65 -4.21 -13.14
C LEU A 234 -20.63 -3.94 -12.00
N VAL A 235 -20.37 -4.53 -10.84
CA VAL A 235 -21.02 -4.17 -9.59
C VAL A 235 -20.03 -3.39 -8.77
N THR A 236 -20.35 -2.13 -8.48
CA THR A 236 -19.54 -1.28 -7.60
C THR A 236 -20.24 -1.00 -6.29
N GLU A 237 -19.46 -0.92 -5.22
CA GLU A 237 -19.95 -0.61 -3.88
C GLU A 237 -19.33 0.70 -3.41
N ASN A 238 -20.11 1.53 -2.74
CA ASN A 238 -19.57 2.76 -2.18
C ASN A 238 -18.59 2.42 -1.07
N ILE A 239 -17.39 2.98 -1.15
CA ILE A 239 -16.42 2.90 -0.08
C ILE A 239 -16.87 3.88 1.01
N VAL A 240 -17.17 3.35 2.19
CA VAL A 240 -17.40 4.18 3.38
C VAL A 240 -16.02 4.55 3.94
N PRO A 241 -15.68 5.85 4.03
CA PRO A 241 -14.42 6.26 4.64
C PRO A 241 -14.33 5.68 6.05
N GLY A 242 -13.23 4.98 6.34
CA GLY A 242 -12.96 4.46 7.67
C GLY A 242 -12.65 5.60 8.64
N THR A 243 -12.32 5.25 9.89
CA THR A 243 -11.74 6.22 10.82
C THR A 243 -10.33 6.61 10.37
N ASN A 244 -10.00 7.90 10.49
CA ASN A 244 -8.63 8.35 10.27
C ASN A 244 -7.67 7.66 11.26
N LYS A 245 -6.45 7.43 10.81
CA LYS A 245 -5.32 6.92 11.58
C LYS A 245 -4.19 7.94 11.57
N ALA A 246 -3.25 7.82 12.49
CA ALA A 246 -2.05 8.64 12.50
C ALA A 246 -0.78 7.80 12.64
N VAL A 247 0.28 8.22 11.94
CA VAL A 247 1.64 7.68 12.09
C VAL A 247 2.61 8.84 12.30
N SER A 248 3.67 8.61 13.07
CA SER A 248 4.78 9.55 13.19
C SER A 248 5.92 9.12 12.27
N VAL A 249 6.48 10.07 11.53
CA VAL A 249 7.70 9.90 10.74
C VAL A 249 8.71 10.93 11.23
N LYS A 250 9.72 10.46 11.97
CA LYS A 250 10.79 11.28 12.54
C LYS A 250 12.04 11.17 11.68
N ILE A 251 12.57 12.31 11.25
CA ILE A 251 13.85 12.45 10.56
C ILE A 251 14.84 13.01 11.57
N ILE A 252 15.99 12.34 11.70
CA ILE A 252 17.07 12.77 12.59
C ILE A 252 18.35 13.00 11.79
N ASN A 253 19.11 14.05 12.10
CA ASN A 253 20.50 14.11 11.66
C ASN A 253 21.34 13.31 12.65
N ALA A 254 21.74 12.11 12.21
CA ALA A 254 22.48 11.16 13.00
C ALA A 254 23.58 10.52 12.17
N LYS A 255 24.72 10.28 12.80
CA LYS A 255 25.79 9.47 12.22
C LYS A 255 25.29 8.04 12.07
N GLU A 256 25.61 7.38 10.97
CA GLU A 256 25.34 5.95 10.82
C GLU A 256 26.55 5.14 11.27
N THR A 257 26.31 4.14 12.12
CA THR A 257 27.33 3.18 12.56
C THR A 257 26.78 1.78 12.40
N THR A 258 27.53 0.90 11.75
CA THR A 258 27.21 -0.53 11.68
C THR A 258 28.19 -1.31 12.55
N ILE A 259 27.68 -2.22 13.36
CA ILE A 259 28.47 -3.12 14.20
C ILE A 259 28.11 -4.55 13.83
N ASP A 260 29.13 -5.27 13.38
CA ASP A 260 29.07 -6.72 13.28
C ASP A 260 29.38 -7.33 14.64
N ILE A 261 28.39 -8.00 15.22
CA ILE A 261 28.45 -8.70 16.51
C ILE A 261 28.97 -10.11 16.26
N ASP A 262 30.22 -10.32 16.65
CA ASP A 262 30.93 -11.59 16.64
C ASP A 262 31.97 -11.61 17.78
N SER A 263 32.76 -12.68 17.90
CA SER A 263 33.77 -12.82 18.95
C SER A 263 34.93 -11.80 18.88
N SER A 264 35.02 -11.02 17.80
CA SER A 264 36.08 -10.04 17.53
C SER A 264 35.59 -8.59 17.49
N THR A 265 34.32 -8.34 17.82
CA THR A 265 33.75 -6.99 17.85
C THR A 265 34.54 -6.08 18.80
N SER A 266 35.10 -5.00 18.26
CA SER A 266 35.90 -4.04 19.02
C SER A 266 35.06 -3.03 19.81
N THR A 267 33.76 -2.95 19.54
CA THR A 267 32.82 -2.04 20.21
C THR A 267 31.84 -2.85 21.06
N SER A 268 32.03 -2.81 22.37
CA SER A 268 31.14 -3.52 23.30
C SER A 268 29.81 -2.80 23.49
N ALA A 269 28.78 -3.54 23.89
CA ALA A 269 27.50 -2.96 24.32
C ALA A 269 27.71 -1.95 25.47
N GLU A 270 28.62 -2.26 26.41
CA GLU A 270 28.96 -1.38 27.52
C GLU A 270 29.54 -0.03 27.05
N ASP A 271 30.43 -0.04 26.04
CA ASP A 271 31.01 1.19 25.47
C ASP A 271 29.94 2.06 24.80
N LEU A 272 28.98 1.43 24.12
CA LEU A 272 27.85 2.13 23.53
C LEU A 272 26.91 2.69 24.61
N ALA A 273 26.58 1.90 25.63
CA ALA A 273 25.75 2.32 26.75
C ALA A 273 26.40 3.47 27.55
N LYS A 274 27.74 3.57 27.59
CA LYS A 274 28.43 4.76 28.16
C LYS A 274 28.27 6.00 27.29
N LYS A 275 28.19 5.84 25.97
CA LYS A 275 28.14 6.95 25.01
C LYS A 275 26.73 7.44 24.70
N TYR A 276 25.73 6.55 24.69
CA TYR A 276 24.38 6.84 24.26
C TYR A 276 23.32 6.47 25.30
N VAL A 277 22.13 7.06 25.18
CA VAL A 277 20.92 6.74 25.93
C VAL A 277 20.04 5.90 25.01
N PHE A 278 19.74 4.68 25.44
CA PHE A 278 18.84 3.79 24.71
C PHE A 278 17.44 3.85 25.30
N ASP A 279 16.43 3.64 24.46
CA ASP A 279 15.05 3.48 24.91
C ASP A 279 14.88 2.06 25.48
N GLU A 280 14.68 1.96 26.80
CA GLU A 280 14.55 0.69 27.50
C GLU A 280 13.32 -0.12 27.05
N ASP A 281 12.23 0.55 26.65
CA ASP A 281 11.02 -0.10 26.15
C ASP A 281 11.29 -0.69 24.76
N GLU A 282 11.96 0.07 23.87
CA GLU A 282 12.38 -0.42 22.56
C GLU A 282 13.30 -1.64 22.68
N LEU A 283 14.34 -1.57 23.52
CA LEU A 283 15.24 -2.70 23.76
C LEU A 283 14.50 -3.92 24.34
N SER A 284 13.53 -3.68 25.23
CA SER A 284 12.71 -4.75 25.81
C SER A 284 11.81 -5.42 24.79
N GLU A 285 11.25 -4.68 23.83
CA GLU A 285 10.47 -5.24 22.71
C GLU A 285 11.34 -6.07 21.78
N ILE A 286 12.52 -5.57 21.40
CA ILE A 286 13.49 -6.29 20.57
C ILE A 286 13.89 -7.60 21.26
N TYR A 287 14.19 -7.54 22.55
CA TYR A 287 14.55 -8.73 23.33
C TYR A 287 13.42 -9.78 23.33
N LYS A 288 12.15 -9.37 23.41
CA LYS A 288 11.01 -10.30 23.28
C LYS A 288 10.97 -10.98 21.91
N VAL A 289 11.21 -10.24 20.82
CA VAL A 289 11.27 -10.80 19.45
C VAL A 289 12.42 -11.80 19.32
N LEU A 290 13.59 -11.49 19.86
CA LEU A 290 14.76 -12.38 19.86
C LEU A 290 14.52 -13.68 20.66
N ASN A 291 13.63 -13.66 21.66
CA ASN A 291 13.22 -14.84 22.41
C ASN A 291 12.08 -15.64 21.76
N SER A 292 11.52 -15.16 20.65
CA SER A 292 10.53 -15.94 19.89
C SER A 292 11.17 -17.15 19.20
N SER A 293 10.36 -18.13 18.81
CA SER A 293 10.86 -19.34 18.13
C SER A 293 11.60 -19.06 16.81
N LYS A 294 11.29 -17.95 16.14
CA LYS A 294 11.97 -17.52 14.92
C LYS A 294 13.16 -16.60 15.19
N GLY A 295 13.15 -15.88 16.32
CA GLY A 295 14.13 -14.85 16.63
C GLY A 295 14.03 -13.58 15.78
N TYR A 296 13.00 -13.43 14.94
CA TYR A 296 12.76 -12.25 14.10
C TYR A 296 11.27 -12.09 13.77
N ASP A 297 10.86 -10.86 13.46
CA ASP A 297 9.47 -10.49 13.12
C ASP A 297 9.36 -9.71 11.78
N GLY A 298 10.50 -9.27 11.22
CA GLY A 298 10.54 -8.47 10.00
C GLY A 298 10.36 -6.97 10.22
N ASP A 299 10.11 -6.53 11.46
CA ASP A 299 9.95 -5.12 11.83
C ASP A 299 11.09 -4.69 12.77
N LYS A 300 11.08 -5.17 14.02
CA LYS A 300 12.07 -4.84 15.07
C LYS A 300 13.37 -5.63 14.89
N VAL A 301 13.27 -6.89 14.45
CA VAL A 301 14.41 -7.74 14.12
C VAL A 301 14.19 -8.32 12.73
N LYS A 302 15.15 -8.09 11.84
CA LYS A 302 15.08 -8.50 10.44
C LYS A 302 16.10 -9.59 10.15
N LEU A 303 15.79 -10.47 9.21
CA LEU A 303 16.75 -11.42 8.65
C LEU A 303 17.17 -10.89 7.27
N VAL A 304 18.36 -10.29 7.18
CA VAL A 304 18.88 -9.68 5.97
C VAL A 304 20.10 -10.48 5.51
N SER A 305 20.02 -11.08 4.33
CA SER A 305 21.11 -11.92 3.78
C SER A 305 21.58 -13.01 4.75
N GLY A 306 20.66 -13.61 5.50
CA GLY A 306 20.95 -14.67 6.46
C GLY A 306 21.48 -14.20 7.82
N ARG A 307 21.60 -12.88 8.05
CA ARG A 307 22.06 -12.30 9.32
C ARG A 307 20.92 -11.56 10.01
N TYR A 308 20.88 -11.64 11.34
CA TYR A 308 19.93 -10.88 12.16
C TYR A 308 20.37 -9.43 12.21
N GLU A 309 19.46 -8.51 11.91
CA GLU A 309 19.71 -7.08 11.87
C GLU A 309 18.72 -6.36 12.79
N VAL A 310 19.25 -5.51 13.67
CA VAL A 310 18.51 -4.60 14.54
C VAL A 310 19.00 -3.18 14.25
N VAL A 311 18.07 -2.23 14.15
CA VAL A 311 18.40 -0.81 13.96
C VAL A 311 17.90 -0.05 15.17
N LEU A 312 18.80 0.63 15.88
CA LEU A 312 18.52 1.44 17.06
C LEU A 312 18.84 2.91 16.75
N TYR A 313 18.12 3.82 17.41
CA TYR A 313 18.32 5.26 17.27
C TYR A 313 18.58 5.92 18.63
N PRO A 314 19.63 5.52 19.36
CA PRO A 314 19.86 6.04 20.69
C PRO A 314 20.33 7.50 20.66
N GLU A 315 19.94 8.25 21.69
CA GLU A 315 20.32 9.65 21.85
C GLU A 315 21.76 9.76 22.38
N GLY A 316 22.49 10.82 22.02
CA GLY A 316 23.80 11.06 22.63
C GLY A 316 23.68 11.49 24.09
N LYS A 317 24.49 10.91 24.98
CA LYS A 317 24.53 11.33 26.39
C LYS A 317 25.18 12.71 26.49
N ARG A 318 24.39 13.78 26.67
CA ARG A 318 24.94 15.10 27.01
C ARG A 318 25.72 15.01 28.34
N LEU A 319 27.05 15.07 28.28
CA LEU A 319 27.89 15.22 29.47
C LEU A 319 27.59 16.57 30.14
N THR A 320 26.99 16.54 31.33
CA THR A 320 26.67 17.72 32.15
C THR A 320 27.89 18.33 32.85
N THR A 321 29.09 17.78 32.66
CA THR A 321 30.30 18.26 33.34
C THR A 321 31.06 19.24 32.46
N LYS A 322 30.90 20.52 32.81
CA LYS A 322 31.72 21.66 32.39
C LYS A 322 33.21 21.32 32.21
N SER A 323 33.74 21.82 31.09
CA SER A 323 35.15 22.13 30.79
C SER A 323 35.94 21.06 30.03
N ALA A 324 36.21 21.37 28.75
CA ALA A 324 37.34 20.92 27.94
C ALA A 324 37.37 19.46 27.41
N SER A 325 36.67 19.22 26.29
CA SER A 325 37.33 18.86 25.02
C SER A 325 36.31 18.99 23.88
N SER A 326 36.72 19.58 22.76
CA SER A 326 35.85 20.01 21.68
C SER A 326 35.52 18.92 20.65
N ASN A 327 35.52 17.62 21.00
CA ASN A 327 35.36 16.54 20.01
C ASN A 327 34.79 15.22 20.58
N VAL A 328 33.79 15.26 21.46
CA VAL A 328 32.97 14.05 21.73
C VAL A 328 31.62 14.27 21.08
N ASP A 329 31.43 13.69 19.88
CA ASP A 329 30.13 13.60 19.18
C ASP A 329 29.13 12.89 20.09
N ASN A 330 28.43 13.68 20.92
CA ASN A 330 27.23 13.31 21.66
C ASN A 330 25.98 13.57 20.81
N SER A 331 26.11 13.45 19.50
CA SER A 331 25.01 13.49 18.54
C SER A 331 24.32 12.12 18.51
N PRO A 332 23.00 12.06 18.26
CA PRO A 332 22.30 10.81 18.00
C PRO A 332 22.98 9.97 16.92
N VAL A 333 22.83 8.66 17.00
CA VAL A 333 23.40 7.72 16.02
C VAL A 333 22.30 6.80 15.50
N LYS A 334 22.34 6.45 14.22
CA LYS A 334 21.65 5.26 13.70
C LYS A 334 22.60 4.10 13.82
N LEU A 335 22.32 3.22 14.78
CA LEU A 335 23.13 2.06 15.07
C LEU A 335 22.52 0.83 14.41
N VAL A 336 23.22 0.24 13.44
CA VAL A 336 22.83 -1.01 12.79
C VAL A 336 23.65 -2.14 13.40
N LEU A 337 23.01 -3.00 14.18
CA LEU A 337 23.61 -4.19 14.77
C LEU A 337 23.34 -5.39 13.87
N LYS A 338 24.38 -6.18 13.55
CA LYS A 338 24.27 -7.39 12.73
C LYS A 338 24.91 -8.58 13.42
N ALA A 339 24.21 -9.71 13.48
CA ALA A 339 24.73 -10.95 14.06
C ALA A 339 24.37 -12.17 13.21
N ASP A 340 25.26 -13.17 13.17
CA ASP A 340 24.98 -14.44 12.49
C ASP A 340 24.07 -15.34 13.34
N LYS A 341 24.08 -15.15 14.66
CA LYS A 341 23.31 -15.95 15.62
C LYS A 341 22.37 -15.06 16.44
N VAL A 342 21.15 -15.53 16.63
CA VAL A 342 20.17 -14.90 17.53
C VAL A 342 20.74 -14.71 18.92
N LYS A 343 21.49 -15.72 19.42
CA LYS A 343 22.09 -15.67 20.75
C LYS A 343 23.04 -14.48 20.92
N ASP A 344 23.90 -14.23 19.95
CA ASP A 344 24.89 -13.15 20.02
C ASP A 344 24.18 -11.78 19.99
N MET A 345 23.16 -11.62 19.14
CA MET A 345 22.30 -10.42 19.16
C MET A 345 21.56 -10.24 20.48
N LYS A 346 21.02 -11.34 21.03
CA LYS A 346 20.26 -11.32 22.29
C LYS A 346 21.13 -10.89 23.45
N ASP A 347 22.31 -11.48 23.58
CA ASP A 347 23.25 -11.16 24.67
C ASP A 347 23.68 -9.67 24.54
N TYR A 348 23.96 -9.19 23.32
CA TYR A 348 24.32 -7.78 23.08
C TYR A 348 23.18 -6.79 23.40
N ILE A 349 21.92 -7.12 23.05
CA ILE A 349 20.75 -6.29 23.38
C ILE A 349 20.47 -6.29 24.88
N ASP A 350 20.69 -7.42 25.58
CA ASP A 350 20.55 -7.48 27.04
C ASP A 350 21.58 -6.59 27.73
N ASP A 351 22.82 -6.59 27.25
CA ASP A 351 23.90 -5.75 27.79
C ASP A 351 23.70 -4.24 27.53
N LEU A 352 22.82 -3.87 26.57
CA LEU A 352 22.46 -2.47 26.30
C LEU A 352 21.31 -1.96 27.18
N ARG A 353 20.52 -2.86 27.79
CA ARG A 353 19.43 -2.53 28.72
C ARG A 353 20.00 -2.20 30.09
#